data_AF-A0A0B7A4Z1-F1
#
_entry.id   AF-A0A0B7A4Z1-F1
#
_cell.length_a   1.000
_cell.length_b   1.000
_cell.length_c   1.000
_cell.angle_alpha   90.00
_cell.angle_beta   90.00
_cell.angle_gamma   90.00
#
_symmetry.space_group_name_H-M   'P 1'
#
loop_
_entity.id
_entity.type
_entity.pdbx_description
1 polymer ?
#
loop_
_entity_poly.entity_id
_entity_poly.type
_entity_poly.pdbx_seq_one_letter_code
_entity_poly.pdbx_strand_id
1 'polypeptide(L)'
;VMDTESFAKWTSETSSFHIKMTPAQIVLAVVLVGAFVVDAQLLSGQVENTTSANKTNEGLGIPVAIEEIAAPKTKEQRLPEEGDTYIWEHYLDSGEVVSERAFVPNNNSVIVVRSRDRDLKEQNITRTTSIYHFTETTAVVAIIPWRLRGPCLIQNTSLTYIEAIELLITRNGSTIESTNKVAIDANVAPLTSDETIMFLESNPGLRRSCSFRPIVLTTDSGENLTPFSNSTSVITTLTLEADVTIIIPDRPVNLETTDIPNGARKNDFHRSANQGSRWGFKF
;
A
#
# COMPACT_ATOMS: atom_id res chain seq x y z
N VAL A 1 -16.90 27.94 -15.90
CA VAL A 1 -18.27 28.48 -15.85
C VAL A 1 -18.91 28.15 -17.18
N MET A 2 -19.72 27.09 -17.23
CA MET A 2 -20.46 26.73 -18.46
C MET A 2 -21.61 27.72 -18.66
N ASP A 3 -21.80 28.16 -19.89
CA ASP A 3 -22.92 29.03 -20.23
C ASP A 3 -24.25 28.25 -20.22
N THR A 4 -25.34 28.99 -20.07
CA THR A 4 -26.70 28.47 -19.99
C THR A 4 -27.16 27.77 -21.27
N GLU A 5 -26.53 28.05 -22.42
CA GLU A 5 -26.86 27.40 -23.70
C GLU A 5 -26.27 25.98 -23.79
N SER A 6 -25.07 25.78 -23.23
CA SER A 6 -24.42 24.48 -23.15
C SER A 6 -25.18 23.50 -22.25
N PHE A 7 -25.82 23.99 -21.19
CA PHE A 7 -26.65 23.18 -20.29
C PHE A 7 -27.95 22.72 -20.98
N ALA A 8 -28.60 23.61 -21.73
CA ALA A 8 -29.83 23.27 -22.47
C ALA A 8 -29.57 22.18 -23.53
N LYS A 9 -28.42 22.24 -24.22
CA LYS A 9 -28.05 21.25 -25.22
C LYS A 9 -27.79 19.86 -24.61
N TRP A 10 -27.13 19.80 -23.44
CA TRP A 10 -26.90 18.54 -22.72
C TRP A 10 -28.21 17.88 -22.27
N THR A 11 -29.18 18.66 -21.77
CA THR A 11 -30.48 18.11 -21.34
C THR A 11 -31.35 17.56 -22.47
N SER A 12 -31.11 17.99 -23.72
CA SER A 12 -31.87 17.52 -24.89
C SER A 12 -31.37 16.19 -25.46
N GLU A 13 -30.15 15.76 -25.13
CA GLU A 13 -29.56 14.50 -25.64
C GLU A 13 -29.75 13.31 -24.67
N THR A 14 -30.19 13.53 -23.43
CA THR A 14 -30.41 12.47 -22.43
C THR A 14 -31.85 11.97 -22.32
N SER A 15 -32.77 12.39 -23.20
CA SER A 15 -34.21 12.11 -23.07
C SER A 15 -34.67 10.69 -23.51
N SER A 16 -33.80 9.68 -23.53
CA SER A 16 -34.18 8.31 -23.92
C SER A 16 -33.99 7.23 -22.85
N PHE A 17 -33.55 7.57 -21.63
CA PHE A 17 -33.54 6.61 -20.52
C PHE A 17 -34.90 6.57 -19.81
N HIS A 18 -35.80 5.71 -20.28
CA HIS A 18 -37.00 5.32 -19.54
C HIS A 18 -36.63 4.42 -18.36
N ILE A 19 -36.18 5.01 -17.25
CA ILE A 19 -36.15 4.31 -15.96
C ILE A 19 -37.54 4.43 -15.35
N LYS A 20 -38.29 3.33 -15.33
CA LYS A 20 -39.55 3.24 -14.57
C LYS A 20 -39.23 3.22 -13.07
N MET A 21 -39.09 4.39 -12.47
CA MET A 21 -39.05 4.50 -11.01
C MET A 21 -40.47 4.45 -10.46
N THR A 22 -40.67 3.68 -9.39
CA THR A 22 -41.95 3.67 -8.67
C THR A 22 -42.03 4.93 -7.80
N PRO A 23 -43.25 5.44 -7.48
CA PRO A 23 -43.41 6.62 -6.62
C PRO A 23 -42.69 6.52 -5.26
N ALA A 24 -42.48 5.30 -4.74
CA ALA A 24 -41.73 5.05 -3.51
C ALA A 24 -40.22 5.36 -3.63
N GLN A 25 -39.62 5.15 -4.81
CA GLN A 25 -38.19 5.43 -5.05
C GLN A 25 -37.89 6.93 -5.13
N ILE A 26 -38.86 7.73 -5.59
CA ILE A 26 -38.73 9.20 -5.66
C ILE A 26 -38.69 9.81 -4.25
N VAL A 27 -39.50 9.29 -3.32
CA VAL A 27 -39.54 9.79 -1.93
C VAL A 27 -38.23 9.49 -1.19
N LEU A 28 -37.62 8.33 -1.44
CA LEU A 28 -36.35 7.95 -0.80
C LEU A 28 -35.18 8.83 -1.25
N ALA A 29 -35.14 9.21 -2.54
CA ALA A 29 -34.09 10.07 -3.09
C ALA A 29 -34.14 11.49 -2.53
N VAL A 30 -35.33 12.04 -2.25
CA VAL A 30 -35.48 13.39 -1.70
C VAL A 30 -35.09 13.47 -0.22
N VAL A 31 -35.31 12.40 0.55
CA VAL A 31 -34.94 12.36 1.97
C VAL A 31 -33.42 12.30 2.18
N LEU A 32 -32.68 11.61 1.29
CA LEU A 32 -31.22 11.50 1.39
C LEU A 32 -30.48 12.82 1.10
N VAL A 33 -31.01 13.67 0.21
CA VAL A 33 -30.39 14.97 -0.10
C VAL A 33 -30.67 16.03 0.98
N GLY A 34 -31.79 15.91 1.71
CA GLY A 34 -32.16 16.86 2.77
C GLY A 34 -31.38 16.73 4.09
N ALA A 35 -30.71 15.59 4.33
CA ALA A 35 -30.04 15.32 5.60
C ALA A 35 -28.62 15.91 5.72
N PHE A 36 -28.03 16.40 4.62
CA PHE A 36 -26.62 16.81 4.60
C PHE A 36 -26.34 18.30 4.83
N VAL A 37 -27.35 19.13 5.11
CA VAL A 37 -27.19 20.61 5.12
C VAL A 37 -27.14 21.23 6.54
N VAL A 38 -27.22 20.46 7.63
CA VAL A 38 -27.49 21.06 8.96
C VAL A 38 -26.28 21.18 9.92
N ASP A 39 -25.14 20.53 9.72
CA ASP A 39 -24.09 20.46 10.76
C ASP A 39 -22.71 21.01 10.35
N ALA A 40 -22.66 22.29 9.98
CA ALA A 40 -21.39 22.98 9.71
C ALA A 40 -21.31 24.39 10.31
N GLN A 41 -21.68 24.56 11.58
CA GLN A 41 -21.33 25.76 12.35
C GLN A 41 -21.23 25.45 13.85
N LEU A 42 -20.07 25.03 14.34
CA LEU A 42 -19.60 25.31 15.71
C LEU A 42 -18.25 24.63 15.96
N LEU A 43 -17.20 25.45 16.15
CA LEU A 43 -16.10 25.29 17.13
C LEU A 43 -14.84 26.02 16.63
N SER A 44 -14.75 27.32 16.95
CA SER A 44 -13.47 28.01 17.08
C SER A 44 -13.18 28.15 18.57
N GLY A 45 -12.20 27.40 19.07
CA GLY A 45 -11.78 27.38 20.46
C GLY A 45 -10.29 27.67 20.57
N GLN A 46 -9.97 28.72 21.33
CA GLN A 46 -8.63 29.26 21.56
C GLN A 46 -7.66 28.24 22.19
N VAL A 47 -6.38 28.32 21.82
CA VAL A 47 -5.27 27.71 22.59
C VAL A 47 -4.37 28.83 23.08
N GLU A 48 -4.25 28.90 24.41
CA GLU A 48 -3.45 29.86 25.16
C GLU A 48 -1.96 29.51 25.12
N ASN A 49 -1.14 30.55 24.90
CA ASN A 49 0.31 30.51 25.02
C ASN A 49 0.72 30.31 26.50
N THR A 50 1.51 29.28 26.79
CA THR A 50 2.27 29.18 28.04
C THR A 50 3.76 29.34 27.76
N THR A 51 4.26 30.48 28.23
CA THR A 51 5.68 30.85 28.27
C THR A 51 6.36 30.10 29.41
N SER A 52 7.45 29.38 29.15
CA SER A 52 8.34 28.86 30.19
C SER A 52 9.70 29.53 30.12
N ALA A 53 10.10 30.11 31.25
CA ALA A 53 11.34 30.83 31.46
C ALA A 53 12.30 30.02 32.37
N ASN A 54 13.58 30.39 32.29
CA ASN A 54 14.70 30.04 33.18
C ASN A 54 15.31 28.63 33.02
N LYS A 55 16.64 28.44 33.10
CA LYS A 55 17.65 29.16 33.88
C LYS A 55 19.06 28.81 33.34
N THR A 56 19.93 29.81 33.15
CA THR A 56 21.37 29.64 32.95
C THR A 56 22.05 29.43 34.30
N ASN A 57 22.79 28.32 34.46
CA ASN A 57 23.73 28.13 35.55
C ASN A 57 25.13 28.05 34.95
N GLU A 58 25.91 29.11 35.17
CA GLU A 58 27.37 29.08 35.03
C GLU A 58 27.95 28.41 36.28
N GLY A 59 28.80 27.40 36.10
CA GLY A 59 29.47 26.69 37.19
C GLY A 59 30.78 26.09 36.72
N LEU A 60 31.87 26.51 37.38
CA LEU A 60 33.27 26.20 37.10
C LEU A 60 33.58 24.69 37.01
N GLY A 61 34.59 24.41 36.19
CA GLY A 61 35.03 23.08 35.81
C GLY A 61 35.86 22.30 36.83
N ILE A 62 35.78 20.98 36.68
CA ILE A 62 36.78 19.99 37.07
C ILE A 62 36.86 19.00 35.89
N PRO A 63 38.01 18.81 35.23
CA PRO A 63 38.15 17.80 34.20
C PRO A 63 38.24 16.42 34.85
N VAL A 64 37.12 15.71 34.93
CA VAL A 64 37.09 14.28 35.27
C VAL A 64 37.32 13.50 33.97
N ALA A 65 38.37 12.69 33.94
CA ALA A 65 38.57 11.72 32.87
C ALA A 65 37.49 10.64 32.98
N ILE A 66 36.42 10.80 32.20
CA ILE A 66 35.35 9.81 32.09
C ILE A 66 35.82 8.78 31.07
N GLU A 67 36.11 7.58 31.55
CA GLU A 67 36.30 6.38 30.75
C GLU A 67 35.03 6.20 29.88
N GLU A 68 35.20 6.25 28.57
CA GLU A 68 34.11 6.21 27.59
C GLU A 68 33.48 4.81 27.58
N ILE A 69 32.58 4.56 28.54
CA ILE A 69 31.71 3.40 28.55
C ILE A 69 30.80 3.57 27.34
N ALA A 70 31.14 2.84 26.27
CA ALA A 70 30.38 2.82 25.02
C ALA A 70 28.88 2.67 25.34
N ALA A 71 28.14 3.76 25.14
CA ALA A 71 26.73 3.81 25.46
C ALA A 71 26.04 2.64 24.75
N PRO A 72 25.28 1.79 25.45
CA PRO A 72 24.56 0.71 24.82
C PRO A 72 23.69 1.34 23.74
N LYS A 73 23.92 0.94 22.47
CA LYS A 73 23.14 1.39 21.31
C LYS A 73 21.67 1.19 21.67
N THR A 74 21.05 2.28 22.10
CA THR A 74 19.66 2.28 22.48
C THR A 74 18.96 2.03 21.16
N LYS A 75 18.34 0.85 21.02
CA LYS A 75 17.44 0.59 19.89
C LYS A 75 16.48 1.76 19.93
N GLU A 76 16.60 2.64 18.95
CA GLU A 76 15.74 3.79 18.78
C GLU A 76 14.31 3.24 18.77
N GLN A 77 13.67 3.33 19.92
CA GLN A 77 12.34 2.82 20.14
C GLN A 77 11.48 3.83 19.40
N ARG A 78 11.28 3.57 18.10
CA ARG A 78 10.43 4.38 17.24
C ARG A 78 9.14 4.60 18.00
N LEU A 79 8.88 5.85 18.35
CA LEU A 79 7.62 6.26 18.93
C LEU A 79 6.51 5.64 18.05
N PRO A 80 5.45 5.08 18.65
CA PRO A 80 4.34 4.56 17.87
C PRO A 80 3.92 5.66 16.89
N GLU A 81 3.98 5.37 15.58
CA GLU A 81 3.47 6.29 14.56
C GLU A 81 2.00 6.56 14.94
N GLU A 82 1.67 7.81 15.26
CA GLU A 82 0.30 8.21 15.58
C GLU A 82 -0.57 7.95 14.35
N GLY A 83 -1.71 7.29 14.56
CA GLY A 83 -2.64 6.96 13.49
C GLY A 83 -3.73 6.00 13.92
N ASP A 84 -4.76 5.90 13.09
CA ASP A 84 -5.92 5.05 13.34
C ASP A 84 -5.67 3.61 12.88
N THR A 85 -6.28 2.67 13.59
CA THR A 85 -6.21 1.25 13.25
C THR A 85 -7.62 0.69 13.12
N TYR A 86 -7.85 0.01 12.00
CA TYR A 86 -9.11 -0.66 11.70
C TYR A 86 -8.85 -2.15 11.55
N ILE A 87 -9.75 -2.97 12.07
CA ILE A 87 -9.63 -4.43 12.05
C ILE A 87 -10.97 -5.01 11.63
N TRP A 88 -10.96 -5.96 10.70
CA TRP A 88 -12.16 -6.67 10.26
C TRP A 88 -11.83 -8.13 9.96
N GLU A 89 -12.88 -8.90 9.75
CA GLU A 89 -12.80 -10.29 9.31
C GLU A 89 -13.35 -10.41 7.88
N HIS A 90 -12.75 -11.28 7.08
CA HIS A 90 -13.09 -11.48 5.69
C HIS A 90 -13.45 -12.95 5.45
N TYR A 91 -14.73 -13.22 5.17
CA TYR A 91 -15.22 -14.53 4.73
C TYR A 91 -14.86 -14.77 3.27
N LEU A 92 -14.07 -15.81 3.06
CA LEU A 92 -13.68 -16.29 1.74
C LEU A 92 -14.72 -17.27 1.19
N ASP A 93 -14.76 -17.43 -0.13
CA ASP A 93 -15.60 -18.45 -0.80
C ASP A 93 -15.36 -19.87 -0.31
N SER A 94 -14.18 -20.16 0.25
CA SER A 94 -13.87 -21.46 0.85
C SER A 94 -14.61 -21.71 2.17
N GLY A 95 -15.32 -20.72 2.72
CA GLY A 95 -15.96 -20.74 4.04
C GLY A 95 -15.04 -20.36 5.20
N GLU A 96 -13.79 -19.99 4.90
CA GLU A 96 -12.77 -19.63 5.87
C GLU A 96 -12.83 -18.13 6.19
N VAL A 97 -12.30 -17.74 7.36
CA VAL A 97 -12.26 -16.34 7.82
C VAL A 97 -10.83 -15.86 7.93
N VAL A 98 -10.54 -14.73 7.30
CA VAL A 98 -9.23 -14.08 7.39
C VAL A 98 -9.34 -12.79 8.19
N SER A 99 -8.50 -12.64 9.23
CA SER A 99 -8.39 -11.36 9.94
C SER A 99 -7.48 -10.38 9.17
N GLU A 100 -8.00 -9.20 8.87
CA GLU A 100 -7.31 -8.12 8.20
C GLU A 100 -7.17 -6.89 9.12
N ARG A 101 -6.16 -6.06 8.85
CA ARG A 101 -5.93 -4.81 9.55
C ARG A 101 -5.50 -3.73 8.57
N ALA A 102 -6.07 -2.54 8.74
CA ALA A 102 -5.55 -1.31 8.15
C ALA A 102 -4.90 -0.42 9.23
N PHE A 103 -3.88 0.33 8.81
CA PHE A 103 -3.31 1.44 9.58
C PHE A 103 -3.32 2.70 8.71
N VAL A 104 -3.86 3.77 9.27
CA VAL A 104 -3.98 5.09 8.64
C VAL A 104 -3.13 6.08 9.44
N PRO A 105 -1.90 6.39 9.00
CA PRO A 105 -1.10 7.46 9.61
C PRO A 105 -1.79 8.82 9.53
N ASN A 106 -1.51 9.70 10.48
CA ASN A 106 -2.06 11.07 10.54
C ASN A 106 -1.75 11.96 9.31
N ASN A 107 -0.90 11.51 8.38
CA ASN A 107 -0.48 12.28 7.20
C ASN A 107 -1.45 12.19 5.99
N ASN A 108 -2.64 11.59 6.20
CA ASN A 108 -3.80 11.60 5.31
C ASN A 108 -3.59 11.26 3.82
N SER A 109 -2.56 10.47 3.49
CA SER A 109 -2.20 10.15 2.10
C SER A 109 -1.84 8.69 1.88
N VAL A 110 -1.73 7.91 2.96
CA VAL A 110 -1.33 6.51 2.91
C VAL A 110 -2.28 5.68 3.75
N ILE A 111 -2.64 4.50 3.25
CA ILE A 111 -3.33 3.47 4.02
C ILE A 111 -2.58 2.17 3.84
N VAL A 112 -2.21 1.51 4.94
CA VAL A 112 -1.48 0.24 4.92
C VAL A 112 -2.41 -0.88 5.37
N VAL A 113 -2.78 -1.77 4.45
CA VAL A 113 -3.62 -2.95 4.70
C VAL A 113 -2.75 -4.20 4.76
N ARG A 114 -3.00 -5.07 5.73
CA ARG A 114 -2.29 -6.34 5.92
C ARG A 114 -3.25 -7.43 6.37
N SER A 115 -3.14 -8.59 5.74
CA SER A 115 -3.71 -9.83 6.28
C SER A 115 -2.84 -10.33 7.45
N ARG A 116 -3.46 -10.63 8.60
CA ARG A 116 -2.77 -11.05 9.83
C ARG A 116 -2.65 -12.56 9.97
N ASP A 117 -3.51 -13.30 9.27
CA ASP A 117 -3.62 -14.73 9.43
C ASP A 117 -2.36 -15.47 8.95
N ARG A 118 -1.93 -16.44 9.76
CA ARG A 118 -0.75 -17.29 9.49
C ARG A 118 -1.12 -18.47 8.59
N ASP A 119 -2.38 -18.86 8.58
CA ASP A 119 -2.86 -20.10 7.97
C ASP A 119 -3.33 -19.89 6.52
N LEU A 120 -3.24 -18.65 6.01
CA LEU A 120 -3.52 -18.29 4.60
C LEU A 120 -2.84 -19.19 3.57
N LYS A 121 -1.65 -19.69 3.90
CA LYS A 121 -0.89 -20.56 3.00
C LYS A 121 -1.62 -21.88 2.74
N GLU A 122 -2.35 -22.42 3.72
CA GLU A 122 -3.12 -23.66 3.59
C GLU A 122 -4.31 -23.47 2.65
N GLN A 123 -4.76 -22.23 2.49
CA GLN A 123 -5.87 -21.81 1.64
C GLN A 123 -5.43 -21.31 0.25
N ASN A 124 -4.16 -21.52 -0.14
CA ASN A 124 -3.55 -20.97 -1.35
C ASN A 124 -3.58 -19.43 -1.45
N ILE A 125 -3.79 -18.72 -0.34
CA ILE A 125 -3.74 -17.26 -0.29
C ILE A 125 -2.36 -16.82 0.15
N THR A 126 -1.76 -15.93 -0.62
CA THR A 126 -0.49 -15.33 -0.22
C THR A 126 -0.76 -14.09 0.62
N ARG A 127 -0.22 -14.12 1.84
CA ARG A 127 -0.14 -12.95 2.69
C ARG A 127 0.51 -11.79 1.95
N THR A 128 -0.14 -10.64 1.96
CA THR A 128 0.36 -9.40 1.35
C THR A 128 0.33 -8.24 2.31
N THR A 129 1.04 -7.19 1.92
CA THR A 129 0.80 -5.84 2.39
C THR A 129 0.39 -5.01 1.20
N SER A 130 -0.78 -4.40 1.28
CA SER A 130 -1.30 -3.49 0.27
C SER A 130 -1.17 -2.07 0.79
N ILE A 131 -0.50 -1.20 0.05
CA ILE A 131 -0.27 0.19 0.44
C ILE A 131 -0.98 1.08 -0.55
N TYR A 132 -2.06 1.70 -0.12
CA TYR A 132 -2.75 2.72 -0.88
C TYR A 132 -2.03 4.04 -0.69
N HIS A 133 -1.77 4.74 -1.78
CA HIS A 133 -1.17 6.05 -1.79
C HIS A 133 -2.04 6.99 -2.63
N PHE A 134 -2.52 8.05 -1.99
CA PHE A 134 -3.42 9.03 -2.58
C PHE A 134 -2.70 10.36 -2.68
N THR A 135 -2.60 10.88 -3.89
CA THR A 135 -2.16 12.25 -4.19
C THR A 135 -3.32 13.03 -4.81
N GLU A 136 -3.12 14.32 -5.05
CA GLU A 136 -4.12 15.14 -5.74
C GLU A 136 -4.41 14.67 -7.17
N THR A 137 -3.45 13.98 -7.81
CA THR A 137 -3.53 13.62 -9.24
C THR A 137 -3.55 12.12 -9.49
N THR A 138 -3.15 11.30 -8.52
CA THR A 138 -3.03 9.86 -8.67
C THR A 138 -3.50 9.13 -7.41
N ALA A 139 -4.15 8.00 -7.62
CA ALA A 139 -4.47 7.04 -6.57
C ALA A 139 -3.95 5.67 -7.02
N VAL A 140 -3.01 5.11 -6.26
CA VAL A 140 -2.38 3.82 -6.57
C VAL A 140 -2.37 2.91 -5.37
N VAL A 141 -2.43 1.61 -5.62
CA VAL A 141 -2.20 0.56 -4.62
C VAL A 141 -0.95 -0.23 -4.98
N ALA A 142 -0.04 -0.32 -4.02
CA ALA A 142 1.12 -1.18 -4.10
C ALA A 142 0.86 -2.49 -3.36
N ILE A 143 0.79 -3.60 -4.09
CA ILE A 143 0.59 -4.94 -3.55
C ILE A 143 1.96 -5.60 -3.38
N ILE A 144 2.30 -5.95 -2.15
CA ILE A 144 3.60 -6.52 -1.78
C ILE A 144 3.40 -7.92 -1.19
N PRO A 145 3.59 -8.98 -1.98
CA PRO A 145 3.62 -10.35 -1.48
C PRO A 145 4.67 -10.53 -0.39
N TRP A 146 4.32 -11.22 0.70
CA TRP A 146 5.16 -11.37 1.90
C TRP A 146 6.53 -11.99 1.61
N ARG A 147 6.71 -12.71 0.50
CA ARG A 147 8.03 -13.26 0.13
C ARG A 147 9.05 -12.14 0.04
N LEU A 148 10.12 -12.25 0.84
CA LEU A 148 11.16 -11.24 1.13
C LEU A 148 11.85 -10.61 -0.09
N ARG A 149 11.62 -11.13 -1.30
CA ARG A 149 12.21 -10.64 -2.57
C ARG A 149 11.19 -10.56 -3.72
N GLY A 150 9.89 -10.55 -3.42
CA GLY A 150 8.86 -10.33 -4.44
C GLY A 150 8.88 -8.89 -4.98
N PRO A 151 8.38 -8.69 -6.21
CA PRO A 151 8.19 -7.35 -6.78
C PRO A 151 7.19 -6.52 -5.96
N CYS A 152 7.24 -5.21 -6.12
CA CYS A 152 6.20 -4.29 -5.71
C CYS A 152 5.27 -4.09 -6.92
N LEU A 153 4.07 -4.67 -6.84
CA LEU A 153 3.09 -4.65 -7.92
C LEU A 153 2.22 -3.40 -7.76
N ILE A 154 2.14 -2.58 -8.80
CA ILE A 154 1.42 -1.30 -8.76
C ILE A 154 0.17 -1.41 -9.63
N GLN A 155 -0.98 -1.12 -9.03
CA GLN A 155 -2.26 -1.00 -9.73
C GLN A 155 -2.87 0.38 -9.43
N ASN A 156 -3.65 0.92 -10.36
CA ASN A 156 -4.49 2.08 -10.09
C ASN A 156 -5.67 1.65 -9.21
N THR A 157 -6.05 2.47 -8.24
CA THR A 157 -7.27 2.26 -7.46
C THR A 157 -8.33 3.24 -7.94
N SER A 158 -9.59 2.81 -7.87
CA SER A 158 -10.74 3.66 -8.15
C SER A 158 -11.19 4.48 -6.93
N LEU A 159 -10.70 4.12 -5.74
CA LEU A 159 -11.03 4.81 -4.50
C LEU A 159 -10.31 6.16 -4.42
N THR A 160 -11.02 7.13 -3.89
CA THR A 160 -10.43 8.31 -3.26
C THR A 160 -10.01 8.01 -1.83
N TYR A 161 -9.21 8.90 -1.23
CA TYR A 161 -8.81 8.75 0.18
C TYR A 161 -10.04 8.72 1.11
N ILE A 162 -11.02 9.60 0.89
CA ILE A 162 -12.22 9.69 1.73
C ILE A 162 -13.04 8.40 1.63
N GLU A 163 -13.30 7.91 0.42
CA GLU A 163 -14.04 6.65 0.22
C GLU A 163 -13.32 5.45 0.87
N ALA A 164 -11.98 5.41 0.80
CA ALA A 164 -11.21 4.37 1.47
C ALA A 164 -11.35 4.45 3.00
N ILE A 165 -11.36 5.64 3.60
CA ILE A 165 -11.58 5.83 5.04
C ILE A 165 -13.02 5.45 5.45
N GLU A 166 -14.02 5.87 4.70
CA GLU A 166 -15.43 5.50 4.96
C GLU A 166 -15.62 3.99 4.90
N LEU A 167 -14.97 3.33 3.93
CA LEU A 167 -14.97 1.87 3.81
C LEU A 167 -14.30 1.22 5.03
N LEU A 168 -13.18 1.74 5.52
CA LEU A 168 -12.51 1.24 6.71
C LEU A 168 -13.34 1.41 7.98
N ILE A 169 -13.99 2.57 8.16
CA ILE A 169 -14.90 2.82 9.28
C ILE A 169 -16.05 1.83 9.26
N THR A 170 -16.65 1.62 8.08
CA THR A 170 -17.78 0.69 7.88
C THR A 170 -17.38 -0.76 8.16
N ARG A 171 -16.15 -1.16 7.83
CA ARG A 171 -15.63 -2.51 8.05
C ARG A 171 -15.16 -2.75 9.49
N ASN A 172 -14.89 -1.72 10.27
CA ASN A 172 -14.24 -1.88 11.56
C ASN A 172 -15.09 -2.70 12.54
N GLY A 173 -14.55 -3.84 12.99
CA GLY A 173 -15.22 -4.78 13.87
C GLY A 173 -16.34 -5.59 13.20
N SER A 174 -16.43 -5.56 11.87
CA SER A 174 -17.41 -6.36 11.11
C SER A 174 -16.75 -7.54 10.42
N THR A 175 -17.60 -8.40 9.88
CA THR A 175 -17.19 -9.48 8.98
C THR A 175 -17.79 -9.23 7.60
N ILE A 176 -16.95 -9.22 6.57
CA ILE A 176 -17.35 -8.97 5.18
C ILE A 176 -17.23 -10.25 4.35
N GLU A 177 -18.04 -10.36 3.30
CA GLU A 177 -17.90 -11.37 2.25
C GLU A 177 -17.33 -10.72 0.99
N SER A 178 -16.42 -11.41 0.28
CA SER A 178 -15.89 -10.88 -0.97
C SER A 178 -16.93 -10.95 -2.08
N THR A 179 -17.35 -9.80 -2.60
CA THR A 179 -18.22 -9.76 -3.78
C THR A 179 -17.43 -9.54 -5.07
N ASN A 180 -16.22 -8.97 -4.97
CA ASN A 180 -15.46 -8.47 -6.10
C ASN A 180 -14.16 -9.26 -6.24
N LYS A 181 -13.98 -9.86 -7.41
CA LYS A 181 -12.76 -10.57 -7.78
C LYS A 181 -12.13 -9.91 -9.00
N VAL A 182 -10.84 -9.62 -8.91
CA VAL A 182 -10.09 -8.97 -9.99
C VAL A 182 -8.90 -9.84 -10.34
N ALA A 183 -8.67 -10.06 -11.63
CA ALA A 183 -7.46 -10.70 -12.13
C ALA A 183 -6.51 -9.63 -12.68
N ILE A 184 -5.27 -9.62 -12.18
CA ILE A 184 -4.22 -8.72 -12.66
C ILE A 184 -3.08 -9.51 -13.29
N ASP A 185 -2.59 -8.99 -14.41
CA ASP A 185 -1.41 -9.50 -15.08
C ASP A 185 -0.18 -8.71 -14.62
N ALA A 186 0.77 -9.41 -14.01
CA ALA A 186 2.06 -8.88 -13.58
C ALA A 186 3.21 -9.39 -14.45
N ASN A 187 2.92 -9.90 -15.65
CA ASN A 187 3.89 -10.37 -16.63
C ASN A 187 4.47 -9.24 -17.51
N VAL A 188 4.57 -8.05 -16.95
CA VAL A 188 5.19 -6.89 -17.58
C VAL A 188 6.62 -6.76 -17.06
N ALA A 189 7.54 -6.30 -17.91
CA ALA A 189 8.89 -6.00 -17.47
C ALA A 189 8.86 -4.99 -16.30
N PRO A 190 9.67 -5.18 -15.25
CA PRO A 190 9.79 -4.19 -14.20
C PRO A 190 10.28 -2.85 -14.76
N LEU A 191 9.90 -1.76 -14.10
CA LEU A 191 10.40 -0.43 -14.39
C LEU A 191 11.93 -0.43 -14.36
N THR A 192 12.53 0.34 -15.27
CA THR A 192 13.96 0.65 -15.24
C THR A 192 14.33 1.43 -13.97
N SER A 193 15.62 1.57 -13.69
CA SER A 193 16.09 2.31 -12.51
C SER A 193 15.61 3.77 -12.53
N ASP A 194 15.68 4.44 -13.69
CA ASP A 194 15.30 5.84 -13.82
C ASP A 194 13.78 6.01 -13.67
N GLU A 195 13.00 5.12 -14.29
CA GLU A 195 11.54 5.09 -14.13
C GLU A 195 11.12 4.81 -12.68
N THR A 196 11.83 3.91 -12.00
CA THR A 196 11.60 3.61 -10.57
C THR A 196 11.84 4.84 -9.70
N ILE A 197 12.92 5.59 -9.95
CA ILE A 197 13.22 6.83 -9.22
C ILE A 197 12.10 7.85 -9.45
N MET A 198 11.73 8.10 -10.71
CA MET A 198 10.65 9.04 -11.06
C MET A 198 9.31 8.63 -10.44
N PHE A 199 8.97 7.34 -10.49
CA PHE A 199 7.73 6.81 -9.91
C PHE A 199 7.68 6.98 -8.39
N LEU A 200 8.79 6.73 -7.70
CA LEU A 200 8.87 6.89 -6.25
C LEU A 200 9.00 8.34 -5.79
N GLU A 201 9.43 9.24 -6.67
CA GLU A 201 9.37 10.70 -6.44
C GLU A 201 7.93 11.23 -6.51
N SER A 202 7.13 10.74 -7.47
CA SER A 202 5.71 11.06 -7.54
C SER A 202 4.87 10.32 -6.49
N ASN A 203 5.38 9.21 -5.94
CA ASN A 203 4.69 8.41 -4.91
C ASN A 203 5.54 8.22 -3.65
N PRO A 204 5.83 9.29 -2.88
CA PRO A 204 6.74 9.24 -1.75
C PRO A 204 6.31 8.27 -0.64
N GLY A 205 5.01 8.05 -0.44
CA GLY A 205 4.50 7.08 0.54
C GLY A 205 4.91 5.63 0.25
N LEU A 206 5.29 5.31 -0.99
CA LEU A 206 5.70 3.96 -1.40
C LEU A 206 7.21 3.72 -1.26
N ARG A 207 8.04 4.77 -1.16
CA ARG A 207 9.51 4.69 -1.12
C ARG A 207 10.00 3.65 -0.11
N ARG A 208 9.58 3.77 1.15
CA ARG A 208 10.07 2.90 2.23
C ARG A 208 9.83 1.41 1.99
N SER A 209 8.72 1.07 1.32
CA SER A 209 8.31 -0.33 1.13
C SER A 209 8.75 -0.90 -0.22
N CYS A 210 8.91 -0.06 -1.24
CA CYS A 210 9.19 -0.48 -2.61
C CYS A 210 10.59 -0.12 -3.15
N SER A 211 11.38 0.75 -2.48
CA SER A 211 12.70 1.20 -2.99
C SER A 211 13.72 0.09 -3.29
N PHE A 212 13.62 -1.07 -2.65
CA PHE A 212 14.58 -2.18 -2.84
C PHE A 212 13.98 -3.36 -3.60
N ARG A 213 12.85 -3.13 -4.28
CA ARG A 213 12.10 -4.15 -5.01
C ARG A 213 11.93 -3.73 -6.46
N PRO A 214 11.93 -4.68 -7.41
CA PRO A 214 11.46 -4.38 -8.77
C PRO A 214 10.03 -3.86 -8.69
N ILE A 215 9.75 -2.72 -9.31
CA ILE A 215 8.41 -2.18 -9.43
C ILE A 215 7.81 -2.67 -10.75
N VAL A 216 6.65 -3.31 -10.70
CA VAL A 216 5.94 -3.80 -11.89
C VAL A 216 4.59 -3.10 -11.94
N LEU A 217 4.34 -2.37 -13.02
CA LEU A 217 3.02 -1.78 -13.27
C LEU A 217 2.12 -2.88 -13.84
N THR A 218 1.09 -3.25 -13.11
CA THR A 218 0.19 -4.34 -13.50
C THR A 218 -0.93 -3.82 -14.38
N THR A 219 -1.42 -4.68 -15.27
CA THR A 219 -2.60 -4.39 -16.11
C THR A 219 -3.77 -5.26 -15.68
N ASP A 220 -4.97 -4.71 -15.74
CA ASP A 220 -6.19 -5.51 -15.55
C ASP A 220 -6.24 -6.55 -16.66
N SER A 221 -6.34 -7.82 -16.28
CA SER A 221 -6.15 -8.89 -17.25
C SER A 221 -7.36 -9.13 -18.16
N GLY A 222 -8.49 -8.47 -17.90
CA GLY A 222 -9.77 -8.82 -18.51
C GLY A 222 -10.12 -10.30 -18.31
N GLU A 223 -11.19 -10.76 -18.96
CA GLU A 223 -11.58 -12.18 -18.92
C GLU A 223 -10.68 -13.08 -19.79
N ASN A 224 -9.89 -12.50 -20.70
CA ASN A 224 -9.05 -13.24 -21.65
C ASN A 224 -7.56 -13.10 -21.34
N LEU A 225 -7.13 -13.86 -20.34
CA LEU A 225 -5.73 -14.14 -20.10
C LEU A 225 -5.14 -14.92 -21.28
N THR A 226 -4.29 -14.28 -22.09
CA THR A 226 -3.48 -15.03 -23.05
C THR A 226 -2.53 -15.93 -22.28
N PRO A 227 -2.56 -17.25 -22.48
CA PRO A 227 -1.66 -18.16 -21.79
C PRO A 227 -0.22 -17.77 -22.11
N PHE A 228 0.58 -17.52 -21.08
CA PHE A 228 1.98 -17.16 -21.26
C PHE A 228 2.78 -18.38 -21.73
N SER A 229 3.82 -18.13 -22.54
CA SER A 229 4.67 -19.21 -23.07
C SER A 229 5.57 -19.83 -22.01
N ASN A 230 5.84 -19.12 -20.90
CA ASN A 230 6.68 -19.60 -19.80
C ASN A 230 5.80 -20.00 -18.61
N SER A 231 6.36 -20.77 -17.68
CA SER A 231 5.63 -21.17 -16.48
C SER A 231 5.26 -19.92 -15.65
N THR A 232 3.99 -19.86 -15.24
CA THR A 232 3.44 -18.78 -14.43
C THR A 232 2.96 -19.33 -13.10
N SER A 233 3.08 -18.51 -12.05
CA SER A 233 2.46 -18.75 -10.76
C SER A 233 1.25 -17.85 -10.61
N VAL A 234 0.14 -18.46 -10.18
CA VAL A 234 -1.09 -17.76 -9.83
C VAL A 234 -1.09 -17.60 -8.32
N ILE A 235 -1.29 -16.36 -7.86
CA ILE A 235 -1.32 -16.02 -6.45
C ILE A 235 -2.60 -15.25 -6.15
N THR A 236 -3.39 -15.74 -5.21
CA THR A 236 -4.55 -14.99 -4.71
C THR A 236 -4.17 -14.17 -3.49
N THR A 237 -4.67 -12.96 -3.41
CA THR A 237 -4.46 -12.06 -2.29
C THR A 237 -5.66 -11.14 -2.02
N LEU A 238 -5.66 -10.48 -0.87
CA LEU A 238 -6.72 -9.60 -0.43
C LEU A 238 -6.25 -8.14 -0.48
N THR A 239 -7.11 -7.29 -1.01
CA THR A 239 -6.95 -5.83 -0.98
C THR A 239 -8.18 -5.19 -0.36
N LEU A 240 -8.19 -3.87 -0.20
CA LEU A 240 -9.36 -3.19 0.34
C LEU A 240 -10.57 -3.29 -0.61
N GLU A 241 -10.36 -3.29 -1.93
CA GLU A 241 -11.44 -3.24 -2.93
C GLU A 241 -11.94 -4.62 -3.35
N ALA A 242 -11.04 -5.60 -3.42
CA ALA A 242 -11.33 -6.90 -4.05
C ALA A 242 -10.35 -8.00 -3.63
N ASP A 243 -10.75 -9.24 -3.90
CA ASP A 243 -9.87 -10.39 -3.96
C ASP A 243 -9.11 -10.34 -5.29
N VAL A 244 -7.79 -10.23 -5.21
CA VAL A 244 -6.93 -10.05 -6.38
C VAL A 244 -6.22 -11.36 -6.70
N THR A 245 -6.46 -11.88 -7.89
CA THR A 245 -5.70 -12.99 -8.47
C THR A 245 -4.59 -12.42 -9.34
N ILE A 246 -3.35 -12.71 -9.00
CA ILE A 246 -2.15 -12.17 -9.63
C ILE A 246 -1.48 -13.28 -10.42
N ILE A 247 -1.18 -13.00 -11.69
CA ILE A 247 -0.40 -13.91 -12.53
C ILE A 247 1.00 -13.34 -12.67
N ILE A 248 1.97 -14.08 -12.15
CA ILE A 248 3.37 -13.67 -12.10
C ILE A 248 4.19 -14.69 -12.89
N PRO A 249 5.14 -14.27 -13.74
CA PRO A 249 6.07 -15.21 -14.34
C PRO A 249 6.85 -15.92 -13.25
N ASP A 250 6.99 -17.24 -13.37
CA ASP A 250 7.89 -17.95 -12.47
C ASP A 250 9.29 -17.38 -12.63
N ARG A 251 9.98 -17.21 -11.50
CA ARG A 251 11.39 -16.87 -11.55
C ARG A 251 12.07 -17.92 -12.43
N PRO A 252 12.84 -17.52 -13.46
CA PRO A 252 13.58 -18.49 -14.25
C PRO A 252 14.37 -19.34 -13.26
N VAL A 253 14.05 -20.64 -13.23
CA VAL A 253 14.88 -21.60 -12.49
C VAL A 253 16.24 -21.41 -13.13
N ASN A 254 17.22 -20.93 -12.36
CA ASN A 254 18.60 -20.92 -12.82
C ASN A 254 19.01 -22.39 -12.99
N LEU A 255 18.62 -22.96 -14.12
CA LEU A 255 19.03 -24.25 -14.65
C LEU A 255 20.48 -24.06 -15.09
N GLU A 256 21.38 -23.98 -14.10
CA GLU A 256 22.82 -24.21 -14.21
C GLU A 256 23.47 -23.70 -12.91
N THR A 257 23.30 -24.47 -11.83
CA THR A 257 24.54 -24.83 -11.13
C THR A 257 25.06 -25.98 -11.96
N THR A 258 25.79 -25.67 -13.03
CA THR A 258 26.62 -26.65 -13.72
C THR A 258 27.36 -27.37 -12.60
N ASP A 259 27.14 -28.69 -12.47
CA ASP A 259 27.92 -29.52 -11.57
C ASP A 259 29.38 -29.22 -11.87
N ILE A 260 30.00 -28.34 -11.10
CA ILE A 260 31.44 -28.22 -11.08
C ILE A 260 31.86 -29.54 -10.47
N PRO A 261 32.46 -30.46 -11.25
CA PRO A 261 32.87 -31.74 -10.70
C PRO A 261 33.75 -31.44 -9.47
N ASN A 262 33.44 -32.10 -8.36
CA ASN A 262 34.08 -31.98 -7.05
C ASN A 262 35.60 -32.33 -7.03
N GLY A 263 36.31 -32.20 -8.15
CA GLY A 263 37.67 -32.69 -8.35
C GLY A 263 38.79 -31.66 -8.29
N ALA A 264 38.53 -30.37 -8.03
CA ALA A 264 39.61 -29.35 -8.06
C ALA A 264 39.51 -28.28 -6.96
N ARG A 265 39.26 -28.68 -5.71
CA ARG A 265 39.72 -27.89 -4.55
C ARG A 265 41.16 -28.29 -4.23
N LYS A 266 42.12 -27.78 -5.02
CA LYS A 266 43.48 -27.56 -4.52
C LYS A 266 43.54 -26.13 -4.00
N ASN A 267 43.94 -26.05 -2.74
CA ASN A 267 44.19 -24.84 -1.98
C ASN A 267 45.16 -23.95 -2.75
N ASP A 268 44.73 -22.77 -3.19
CA ASP A 268 45.59 -21.63 -3.48
C ASP A 268 44.72 -20.37 -3.54
N PHE A 269 44.16 -19.97 -2.39
CA PHE A 269 43.64 -18.61 -2.24
C PHE A 269 44.70 -17.77 -1.54
N HIS A 270 45.71 -17.39 -2.32
CA HIS A 270 46.52 -16.23 -2.01
C HIS A 270 45.62 -14.99 -2.03
N ARG A 271 45.50 -14.44 -0.83
CA ARG A 271 44.87 -13.16 -0.49
C ARG A 271 45.46 -12.05 -1.36
N SER A 272 44.80 -11.68 -2.45
CA SER A 272 44.99 -10.38 -3.08
C SER A 272 43.78 -9.50 -2.76
N ALA A 273 43.96 -8.71 -1.71
CA ALA A 273 43.06 -7.61 -1.39
C ALA A 273 43.33 -6.50 -2.39
N ASN A 274 42.39 -6.23 -3.32
CA ASN A 274 42.23 -4.90 -3.86
C ASN A 274 40.86 -4.70 -4.51
N GLN A 275 40.12 -3.76 -3.90
CA GLN A 275 39.26 -2.75 -4.53
C GLN A 275 38.10 -3.20 -5.43
N GLY A 276 36.87 -2.94 -4.96
CA GLY A 276 35.67 -2.99 -5.79
C GLY A 276 34.37 -2.76 -5.02
N SER A 277 34.06 -1.49 -4.75
CA SER A 277 32.69 -0.96 -4.56
C SER A 277 31.88 -1.45 -3.36
N ARG A 278 32.32 -0.99 -2.18
CA ARG A 278 31.51 -0.90 -0.96
C ARG A 278 30.53 0.26 -1.12
N TRP A 279 29.31 -0.01 -1.57
CA TRP A 279 28.20 0.96 -1.48
C TRP A 279 27.82 1.15 0.00
N GLY A 280 28.41 2.17 0.61
CA GLY A 280 28.06 2.63 1.94
C GLY A 280 26.90 3.59 1.86
N PHE A 281 25.71 3.13 2.23
CA PHE A 281 24.67 4.03 2.72
C PHE A 281 24.72 4.00 4.25
N LYS A 282 25.14 5.12 4.84
CA LYS A 282 24.88 5.43 6.25
C LYS A 282 23.42 5.89 6.34
N PHE A 283 22.69 5.32 7.30
CA PHE A 283 21.41 5.84 7.78
C PHE A 283 21.65 7.09 8.62
#